data_AF-A0A7I7XEQ7-F1
#
_entry.id   AF-A0A7I7XEQ7-F1
#
_cell.length_a   1.000
_cell.length_b   1.000
_cell.length_c   1.000
_cell.angle_alpha   90.00
_cell.angle_beta   90.00
_cell.angle_gamma   90.00
#
_symmetry.space_group_name_H-M   'P 1'
#
loop_
_entity.id
_entity.type
_entity.pdbx_description
1 polymer ?
#
loop_
_entity_poly.entity_id
_entity_poly.type
_entity_poly.pdbx_seq_one_letter_code
_entity_poly.pdbx_strand_id
1 'polypeptide(L)' 'MGRIAAILRQIGWFWGALMGDDHYRRYVAHRERTHPGEPVCSEREYWRTRYADADRNPAARCC' A
#
# COMPACT_ATOMS: atom_id res chain seq x y z
N MET A 1 28.21 -1.49 -6.04
CA MET A 1 26.81 -1.03 -6.09
C MET A 1 25.90 -2.16 -5.60
N GLY A 2 25.63 -2.27 -4.29
CA GLY A 2 24.88 -3.43 -3.76
C GLY A 2 24.36 -3.28 -2.32
N ARG A 3 24.94 -2.35 -1.55
CA ARG A 3 24.49 -2.03 -0.19
C ARG A 3 23.16 -1.28 -0.18
N ILE A 4 22.91 -0.43 -1.18
CA ILE A 4 21.66 0.35 -1.29
C ILE A 4 20.46 -0.60 -1.50
N ALA A 5 20.59 -1.61 -2.37
CA ALA A 5 19.53 -2.59 -2.60
C ALA A 5 19.23 -3.45 -1.35
N ALA A 6 20.26 -3.79 -0.57
CA ALA A 6 20.09 -4.51 0.68
C ALA A 6 19.39 -3.65 1.75
N ILE A 7 19.76 -2.37 1.84
CA ILE A 7 19.15 -1.42 2.78
C ILE A 7 17.69 -1.17 2.43
N LEU A 8 17.34 -0.98 1.16
CA LEU A 8 15.95 -0.81 0.72
C LEU A 8 15.08 -2.03 1.05
N ARG A 9 15.61 -3.24 0.87
CA ARG A 9 14.91 -4.49 1.20
C ARG A 9 14.68 -4.65 2.70
N GLN A 10 15.65 -4.24 3.50
CA GLN A 10 15.59 -4.33 4.96
C GLN A 10 14.63 -3.29 5.55
N ILE A 11 14.59 -2.09 4.96
CA ILE A 11 13.58 -1.07 5.25
C ILE A 11 12.19 -1.60 4.88
N GLY A 12 12.00 -2.18 3.68
CA GLY A 12 10.70 -2.75 3.29
C GLY A 12 10.20 -3.87 4.23
N TRP A 13 11.08 -4.75 4.69
CA TRP A 13 10.73 -5.77 5.68
C TRP A 13 10.38 -5.16 7.05
N PHE A 14 11.15 -4.17 7.49
CA PHE A 14 10.94 -3.48 8.77
C PHE A 14 9.62 -2.70 8.77
N TRP A 15 9.28 -2.00 7.70
CA TRP A 15 7.98 -1.34 7.55
C TRP A 15 6.82 -2.34 7.50
N GLY A 16 6.98 -3.46 6.78
CA GLY A 16 5.98 -4.54 6.73
C GLY A 16 5.75 -5.22 8.09
N ALA A 17 6.79 -5.33 8.92
CA ALA A 17 6.70 -5.90 10.25
C ALA A 17 6.22 -4.91 11.33
N LEU A 18 6.60 -3.62 11.21
CA LEU A 18 6.39 -2.62 12.26
C LEU A 18 5.02 -1.96 12.20
N MET A 19 4.49 -1.65 11.02
CA MET A 19 3.24 -0.87 10.95
C MET A 19 2.00 -1.68 10.55
N GLY A 20 2.14 -2.89 9.98
CA GLY A 20 1.00 -3.50 9.27
C GLY A 20 0.51 -2.66 8.08
N ASP A 21 1.25 -1.60 7.73
CA ASP A 21 0.94 -0.58 6.72
C ASP A 21 1.43 -1.00 5.33
N ASP A 22 1.60 -2.31 5.13
CA ASP A 22 1.82 -2.95 3.83
C ASP A 22 0.51 -2.98 3.00
N HIS A 23 -0.28 -1.92 3.12
CA HIS A 23 -1.60 -1.78 2.54
C HIS A 23 -1.53 -1.78 1.01
N TYR A 24 -0.55 -1.07 0.45
CA TYR A 24 -0.35 -1.04 -0.99
C TYR A 24 0.08 -2.40 -1.54
N ARG A 25 1.01 -3.10 -0.87
CA ARG A 25 1.48 -4.41 -1.31
C ARG A 25 0.41 -5.50 -1.13
N ARG A 26 -0.41 -5.44 -0.07
CA ARG A 26 -1.63 -6.27 0.04
C ARG A 26 -2.63 -5.95 -1.08
N TYR A 27 -2.83 -4.68 -1.42
CA TYR A 27 -3.67 -4.27 -2.54
C TYR A 27 -3.16 -4.85 -3.86
N VAL A 28 -1.87 -4.75 -4.15
CA VAL A 28 -1.25 -5.32 -5.37
C VAL A 28 -1.40 -6.83 -5.37
N ALA A 29 -1.04 -7.53 -4.29
CA ALA A 29 -1.17 -8.99 -4.20
C ALA A 29 -2.64 -9.45 -4.32
N HIS A 30 -3.59 -8.68 -3.81
CA HIS A 30 -5.02 -8.93 -3.99
C HIS A 30 -5.43 -8.69 -5.44
N ARG A 31 -5.00 -7.58 -6.05
CA ARG A 31 -5.33 -7.23 -7.44
C ARG A 31 -4.75 -8.22 -8.42
N GLU A 32 -3.52 -8.72 -8.21
CA GLU A 32 -2.91 -9.78 -9.02
C GLU A 32 -3.69 -11.09 -8.96
N ARG A 33 -4.30 -11.40 -7.81
CA ARG A 33 -5.13 -12.61 -7.63
C ARG A 33 -6.53 -12.45 -8.22
N THR A 34 -7.16 -11.29 -8.02
CA THR A 34 -8.55 -11.04 -8.42
C THR A 34 -8.65 -10.62 -9.89
N HIS A 35 -7.65 -9.90 -10.40
CA HIS A 35 -7.62 -9.32 -11.75
C HIS A 35 -6.22 -9.47 -12.38
N PRO A 36 -5.83 -10.69 -12.77
CA PRO A 36 -4.56 -10.91 -13.45
C PRO A 36 -4.52 -10.17 -14.79
N GLY A 37 -3.53 -9.30 -14.98
CA GLY A 37 -3.29 -8.59 -16.25
C GLY A 37 -3.84 -7.17 -16.35
N GLU A 38 -4.54 -6.68 -15.32
CA GLU A 38 -4.98 -5.28 -15.26
C GLU A 38 -3.88 -4.39 -14.64
N PRO A 39 -3.63 -3.17 -15.17
CA PRO A 39 -2.66 -2.26 -14.57
C PRO A 39 -3.05 -1.90 -13.13
N VAL A 40 -2.14 -2.19 -12.20
CA VAL A 40 -2.27 -1.76 -10.79
C VAL A 40 -2.04 -0.25 -10.69
N CYS A 41 -2.86 0.43 -9.87
CA CYS A 41 -2.64 1.85 -9.58
C CYS A 41 -1.26 2.07 -8.96
N SER A 42 -0.63 3.20 -9.28
CA SER A 42 0.62 3.59 -8.64
C SER A 42 0.44 3.81 -7.13
N GLU A 43 1.48 3.59 -6.34
CA GLU A 43 1.44 3.77 -4.88
C GLU A 43 0.91 5.15 -4.48
N ARG A 44 1.31 6.20 -5.22
CA ARG A 44 0.84 7.57 -4.99
C ARG A 44 -0.66 7.74 -5.26
N GLU A 45 -1.19 7.11 -6.30
CA GLU A 45 -2.63 7.13 -6.59
C GLU A 45 -3.44 6.31 -5.58
N TYR A 46 -2.89 5.19 -5.12
CA TYR A 46 -3.50 4.39 -4.06
C TYR A 46 -3.67 5.22 -2.79
N TRP A 47 -2.60 5.87 -2.33
CA TRP A 47 -2.66 6.72 -1.14
C TRP A 47 -3.57 7.94 -1.34
N ARG A 48 -3.51 8.60 -2.50
CA ARG A 48 -4.40 9.73 -2.82
C ARG A 48 -5.86 9.33 -2.75
N THR A 49 -6.22 8.19 -3.36
CA THR A 49 -7.59 7.68 -3.35
C THR A 49 -8.03 7.31 -1.94
N ARG A 50 -7.16 6.65 -1.17
CA ARG A 50 -7.44 6.26 0.22
C ARG A 50 -7.66 7.47 1.14
N TYR A 51 -6.84 8.50 1.04
CA TYR A 51 -7.04 9.73 1.82
C TYR A 51 -8.28 10.48 1.36
N ALA A 52 -8.55 10.53 0.05
CA ALA A 52 -9.78 11.13 -0.48
C ALA A 52 -11.05 10.36 -0.09
N ASP A 53 -10.95 9.05 0.12
CA ASP A 53 -12.05 8.22 0.63
C ASP A 53 -12.26 8.44 2.13
N ALA A 54 -11.16 8.50 2.91
CA ALA A 54 -11.19 8.83 4.33
C ALA A 54 -11.73 10.25 4.60
N ASP A 55 -11.44 11.20 3.72
CA ASP A 55 -11.95 12.57 3.78
C ASP A 55 -13.43 12.66 3.37
N ARG A 56 -13.82 11.96 2.29
CA ARG A 56 -15.20 11.96 1.78
C ARG A 56 -16.15 11.13 2.63
N ASN A 57 -15.66 10.13 3.34
CA ASN A 57 -16.47 9.24 4.16
C ASN A 57 -16.02 9.27 5.63
N PRO A 58 -16.29 10.37 6.36
CA PRO A 58 -16.01 10.46 7.78
C PRO A 58 -16.91 9.53 8.63
N ALA A 59 -17.70 8.64 8.03
CA ALA A 59 -18.73 7.79 8.66
C ALA A 59 -18.21 6.76 9.70
N ALA A 60 -16.90 6.70 9.97
CA ALA A 60 -16.37 6.05 11.18
C ALA A 60 -16.43 6.96 12.42
N ARG A 61 -16.91 8.20 12.29
CA ARG A 61 -17.22 9.09 13.41
C ARG A 61 -18.62 8.75 13.93
N CYS A 62 -18.66 7.63 14.66
CA CYS A 62 -19.55 7.35 15.79
C CYS A 62 -20.66 8.41 15.98
N CYS A 63 -21.88 8.06 15.58
CA CYS A 63 -23.04 8.34 16.42
C CYS A 63 -22.92 7.46 17.68
#